data_AF-A0AAW2BWM8-F1
#
_entry.id   AF-A0AAW2BWM8-F1
#
_cell.length_a   1.000
_cell.length_b   1.000
_cell.length_c   1.000
_cell.angle_alpha   90.00
_cell.angle_beta   90.00
_cell.angle_gamma   90.00
#
_symmetry.space_group_name_H-M   'P 1'
#
loop_
_entity.id
_entity.type
_entity.pdbx_description
1 polymer ?
#
loop_
_entity_poly.entity_id
_entity_poly.type
_entity_poly.pdbx_seq_one_letter_code
_entity_poly.pdbx_strand_id
1 'polypeptide(L)' 'MFTTNNNKEKLGKLDPTLLRPGRMDMHVHMSYLTMDGFKQLVSNYLGIDGDHQLLEVIAGLLENKKVTPAEIAEEL' A
#
# COMPACT_ATOMS: atom_id res chain seq x y z
N MET A 1 -6.25 -7.61 16.52
CA MET A 1 -5.40 -6.95 15.50
C MET A 1 -5.28 -5.48 15.88
N PHE A 2 -4.08 -4.90 15.78
CA PHE A 2 -3.85 -3.47 16.03
C PHE A 2 -3.46 -2.78 14.73
N THR A 3 -3.92 -1.55 14.52
CA THR A 3 -3.57 -0.73 13.37
C THR A 3 -3.09 0.65 13.84
N THR A 4 -2.12 1.23 13.14
CA THR A 4 -1.61 2.57 13.42
C THR A 4 -1.40 3.31 12.11
N ASN A 5 -1.73 4.60 12.08
CA ASN A 5 -1.58 5.48 10.92
C ASN A 5 -0.23 6.21 10.87
N ASN A 6 0.63 5.99 11.86
CA ASN A 6 1.89 6.69 12.00
C ASN A 6 3.02 6.02 11.21
N ASN A 7 3.90 6.82 10.61
CA ASN A 7 5.08 6.35 9.88
C ASN A 7 6.05 5.57 10.80
N LYS A 8 6.86 4.66 10.23
CA LYS A 8 7.83 3.78 10.92
C LYS A 8 8.73 4.49 11.93
N GLU A 9 9.13 5.72 11.65
CA GLU A 9 9.93 6.57 12.56
C GLU A 9 9.24 6.88 13.89
N LYS A 10 7.91 6.95 13.90
CA LYS A 10 7.09 7.13 15.12
C LYS A 10 6.68 5.79 15.74
N LEU A 11 6.82 4.66 15.04
CA LEU A 11 6.66 3.33 15.63
C LEU A 11 7.72 3.11 16.73
N GLY A 12 8.93 3.62 16.54
CA GLY A 12 9.98 3.64 17.59
C GLY A 12 9.66 4.54 18.80
N LYS A 13 8.62 5.39 18.70
CA LYS A 13 8.12 6.20 19.83
C LYS A 13 6.95 5.53 20.56
N LEU A 14 6.43 4.41 20.05
CA LEU A 14 5.49 3.59 20.81
C LEU A 14 6.21 3.00 22.02
N ASP A 15 5.45 2.76 23.09
CA ASP A 15 5.97 2.11 24.28
C ASP A 15 6.66 0.78 23.87
N PRO A 16 7.97 0.62 24.12
CA PRO A 16 8.73 -0.57 23.74
C PRO A 16 8.12 -1.86 24.32
N THR A 17 7.35 -1.75 25.41
CA THR A 17 6.68 -2.89 26.00
C THR A 17 5.60 -3.47 25.08
N LEU A 18 5.05 -2.70 24.13
CA LEU A 18 4.04 -3.15 23.17
C LEU A 18 4.64 -4.03 22.06
N LEU A 19 5.91 -3.78 21.68
CA LEU A 19 6.63 -4.47 20.59
C LEU A 19 7.33 -5.75 21.04
N ARG A 20 7.19 -6.13 22.32
CA ARG A 20 7.81 -7.36 22.83
C ARG A 20 7.13 -8.60 22.25
N PRO A 21 7.88 -9.68 21.98
CA PRO A 21 7.32 -10.97 21.56
C PRO A 21 6.18 -11.42 22.48
N GLY A 22 5.10 -11.95 21.90
CA GLY A 22 3.86 -12.31 22.62
C GLY A 22 2.86 -11.16 22.80
N ARG A 23 3.13 -9.97 22.26
CA ARG A 23 2.17 -8.86 22.17
C ARG A 23 1.95 -8.46 20.70
N MET A 24 2.81 -7.59 20.16
CA MET A 24 2.80 -7.18 18.76
C MET A 24 4.08 -7.70 18.11
N ASP A 25 4.05 -8.95 17.70
CA ASP A 25 5.14 -9.72 17.12
C ASP A 25 5.17 -9.66 15.59
N MET A 26 4.01 -9.49 14.94
CA MET A 26 3.89 -9.32 13.48
C MET A 26 3.64 -7.86 13.10
N HIS A 27 4.53 -7.30 12.28
CA HIS A 27 4.41 -5.93 11.76
C HIS A 27 4.30 -5.95 10.24
N VAL A 28 3.13 -5.56 9.72
CA VAL A 28 2.90 -5.37 8.29
C VAL A 28 2.84 -3.87 8.00
N HIS A 29 3.68 -3.41 7.08
CA HIS A 29 3.69 -2.02 6.66
C HIS A 29 2.75 -1.82 5.47
N MET A 30 1.68 -1.06 5.66
CA MET A 30 0.76 -0.67 4.59
C MET A 30 1.34 0.54 3.85
N SER A 31 2.03 0.29 2.73
CA SER A 31 2.64 1.34 1.91
C SER A 31 1.67 1.95 0.89
N TYR A 32 2.15 2.98 0.19
CA TYR A 32 1.49 3.53 -0.99
C TYR A 32 1.42 2.50 -2.14
N LEU A 33 0.55 2.79 -3.12
CA LEU A 33 0.32 1.95 -4.27
C LEU A 33 1.58 1.87 -5.14
N THR A 34 1.96 0.65 -5.48
CA THR A 34 3.02 0.36 -6.46
C THR A 34 2.39 -0.01 -7.80
N MET A 35 3.20 -0.03 -8.85
CA MET A 35 2.74 -0.44 -10.17
C MET A 35 2.17 -1.88 -10.17
N ASP A 36 2.82 -2.81 -9.47
CA ASP A 36 2.31 -4.18 -9.30
C ASP A 36 0.98 -4.20 -8.55
N GLY A 37 0.85 -3.38 -7.50
CA GLY A 37 -0.40 -3.22 -6.77
C GLY A 37 -1.52 -2.65 -7.65
N PHE A 38 -1.19 -1.72 -8.56
CA PHE A 38 -2.15 -1.18 -9.51
C PHE A 38 -2.60 -2.22 -10.54
N LYS A 39 -1.66 -3.00 -11.11
CA LYS A 39 -1.99 -4.13 -12.00
C LYS A 39 -2.94 -5.11 -11.32
N GLN A 40 -2.70 -5.39 -10.04
CA GLN A 40 -3.58 -6.26 -9.25
C GLN A 40 -4.96 -5.64 -9.02
N LEU A 41 -5.06 -4.33 -8.76
CA LEU A 41 -6.36 -3.65 -8.68
C LEU A 41 -7.11 -3.71 -10.01
N VAL A 42 -6.46 -3.43 -11.13
CA VAL A 42 -7.08 -3.49 -12.46
C VAL A 42 -7.56 -4.89 -12.80
N SER A 43 -6.76 -5.92 -12.52
CA SER A 43 -7.16 -7.32 -12.70
C SER A 43 -8.35 -7.68 -11.80
N ASN A 44 -8.32 -7.28 -10.51
CA ASN A 44 -9.37 -7.60 -9.55
C ASN A 44 -10.72 -6.90 -9.85
N TYR A 45 -10.70 -5.64 -10.29
CA TYR A 45 -11.91 -4.83 -10.49
C TYR A 45 -12.42 -4.87 -11.92
N LEU A 46 -11.52 -4.85 -12.91
CA LEU A 46 -11.88 -4.76 -14.33
C LEU A 46 -11.67 -6.07 -15.10
N GLY A 47 -11.02 -7.08 -14.52
CA GLY A 47 -10.72 -8.35 -15.19
C GLY A 47 -9.74 -8.20 -16.35
N ILE A 48 -8.95 -7.12 -16.37
CA ILE A 48 -7.97 -6.86 -17.42
C ILE A 48 -6.61 -7.38 -16.96
N ASP A 49 -6.13 -8.41 -17.65
CA ASP A 49 -4.81 -8.99 -17.43
C ASP A 49 -3.90 -8.66 -18.63
N GLY A 50 -2.72 -8.11 -18.36
CA GLY A 50 -1.67 -7.89 -19.36
C GLY A 50 -1.13 -6.46 -19.37
N ASP A 51 -0.17 -6.22 -20.28
CA ASP A 51 0.39 -4.89 -20.50
C ASP A 51 -0.50 -4.09 -21.45
N HIS A 52 -0.93 -2.94 -20.97
CA HIS A 52 -1.71 -1.96 -21.71
C HIS A 52 -0.87 -0.69 -21.84
N GLN A 53 -0.92 0.02 -22.96
CA GLN A 53 -0.12 1.24 -23.14
C GLN A 53 -0.40 2.30 -22.07
N LEU A 54 -1.61 2.31 -21.51
CA LEU A 54 -1.99 3.18 -20.39
C LEU A 54 -1.28 2.83 -19.07
N LEU A 55 -0.85 1.58 -18.88
CA LEU A 55 -0.11 1.17 -17.68
C LEU A 55 1.25 1.88 -17.58
N GLU A 56 1.93 2.11 -18.70
CA GLU A 56 3.20 2.83 -18.72
C GLU A 56 3.03 4.31 -18.34
N VAL A 57 1.96 4.94 -18.83
CA VAL A 57 1.60 6.31 -18.45
C VAL A 57 1.26 6.41 -16.96
N ILE A 58 0.48 5.45 -16.45
CA ILE A 58 0.10 5.41 -15.03
C ILE A 58 1.31 5.13 -14.14
N ALA A 59 2.24 4.28 -14.56
CA ALA A 59 3.49 4.04 -13.84
C ALA A 59 4.26 5.36 -13.60
N GLY A 60 4.41 6.18 -14.65
CA GLY A 60 5.02 7.50 -14.52
C GLY A 60 4.25 8.45 -13.59
N LEU A 61 2.92 8.38 -13.57
CA LEU A 61 2.10 9.19 -12.64
C LEU A 61 2.22 8.71 -11.19
N LEU A 62 2.28 7.40 -10.96
CA LEU A 62 2.46 6.79 -9.63
C LEU A 62 3.84 7.09 -9.04
N GLU A 63 4.89 7.19 -9.88
CA GLU A 63 6.21 7.61 -9.43
C GLU A 63 6.23 9.08 -8.95
N ASN A 64 5.46 9.94 -9.61
CA ASN A 64 5.41 11.37 -9.29
C ASN A 64 4.43 11.69 -8.14
N LYS A 65 3.46 10.82 -7.86
CA LYS A 65 2.43 11.04 -6.83
C LYS A 65 2.22 9.79 -5.97
N LYS A 66 2.47 9.94 -4.67
CA LYS A 66 2.11 8.92 -3.67
C LYS A 66 0.59 8.88 -3.52
N VAL A 67 -0.02 7.80 -3.99
CA VAL A 67 -1.44 7.49 -3.83
C VAL A 67 -1.61 6.20 -3.05
N THR A 68 -2.68 6.11 -2.26
CA THR A 68 -3.02 4.89 -1.53
C THR A 68 -3.83 3.95 -2.41
N PRO A 69 -3.77 2.62 -2.16
CA PRO A 69 -4.60 1.68 -2.91
C PRO A 69 -6.10 1.97 -2.82
N ALA A 70 -6.58 2.50 -1.68
CA ALA A 70 -7.99 2.83 -1.47
C ALA A 70 -8.45 3.98 -2.38
N GLU A 71 -7.66 5.05 -2.50
CA GLU A 71 -7.98 6.20 -3.37
C GLU A 71 -8.13 5.77 -4.85
N ILE A 72 -7.32 4.82 -5.32
CA ILE A 72 -7.42 4.35 -6.70
C ILE A 72 -8.55 3.35 -6.89
N ALA A 73 -8.83 2.50 -5.89
CA ALA A 73 -9.93 1.54 -5.94
C ALA A 73 -11.31 2.22 -5.96
N GLU A 74 -11.45 3.45 -5.47
CA GLU A 74 -12.70 4.22 -5.56
C GLU A 74 -12.96 4.78 -6.98
N GLU A 75 -11.92 4.93 -7.79
CA GLU A 75 -11.98 5.51 -9.14
C GLU A 75 -11.99 4.45 -10.26
N LEU A 76 -11.84 3.17 -9.92
CA LEU A 76 -11.86 2.00 -10.83
C LEU A 76 -13.25 1.35 -10.88
#